data_AF-A0A8B5XMZ6-F1
#
_entry.id   AF-A0A8B5XMZ6-F1
#
_cell.length_a   1.000
_cell.length_b   1.000
_cell.length_c   1.000
_cell.angle_alpha   90.00
_cell.angle_beta   90.00
_cell.angle_gamma   90.00
#
_symmetry.space_group_name_H-M   'P 1'
#
loop_
_entity.id
_entity.type
_entity.pdbx_description
1 polymer ?
#
loop_
_entity_poly.entity_id
_entity_poly.type
_entity_poly.pdbx_seq_one_letter_code
_entity_poly.pdbx_strand_id
1 'polypeptide(L)'
;MHLSEQDRTKYEKEIKNGDQTSLDQLRALFTKLQDQQAQEAIDKAKIALPSYMSTRLEELDQSGFTFSTLLKHLMEVVKEYSKLFDDAPNRKSVEELEKKAREIMDGYITEYQKTLTPGLGTTDEGAPQPGSQASQAG
;
A
#
# COMPACT_ATOMS: atom_id res chain seq x y z
N MET A 1 21.77 -13.14 -4.50
CA MET A 1 22.66 -14.15 -5.11
C MET A 1 23.07 -13.67 -6.50
N HIS A 2 24.35 -13.78 -6.86
CA HIS A 2 24.87 -13.52 -8.21
C HIS A 2 25.11 -14.86 -8.93
N LEU A 3 24.90 -14.90 -10.25
CA LEU A 3 25.45 -15.99 -11.07
C LEU A 3 26.96 -16.06 -10.85
N SER A 4 27.45 -17.27 -10.57
CA SER A 4 28.88 -17.55 -10.48
C SER A 4 29.58 -17.09 -11.76
N GLU A 5 30.80 -16.57 -11.63
CA GLU A 5 31.59 -16.16 -12.80
C GLU A 5 31.74 -17.30 -13.81
N GLN A 6 31.83 -18.54 -13.31
CA GLN A 6 31.92 -19.73 -14.14
C GLN A 6 30.67 -19.96 -15.02
N ASP A 7 29.48 -19.76 -14.46
CA ASP A 7 28.22 -19.86 -15.20
C ASP A 7 28.13 -18.72 -16.22
N ARG A 8 28.54 -17.51 -15.82
CA ARG A 8 28.52 -16.32 -16.67
C ARG A 8 29.42 -16.49 -17.91
N THR A 9 30.64 -16.99 -17.72
CA THR A 9 31.61 -17.23 -18.81
C THR A 9 31.18 -18.38 -19.73
N LYS A 10 30.53 -19.41 -19.18
CA LYS A 10 29.98 -20.52 -19.98
C LYS A 10 28.87 -20.00 -20.92
N TYR A 11 27.89 -19.30 -20.37
CA TYR A 11 26.79 -18.73 -21.16
C TYR A 11 27.28 -17.71 -22.18
N GLU A 12 28.28 -16.88 -21.85
CA GLU A 12 28.87 -15.91 -22.80
C GLU A 12 29.48 -16.60 -24.04
N LYS A 13 30.16 -17.74 -23.86
CA LYS A 13 30.71 -18.55 -24.96
C LYS A 13 29.61 -19.24 -25.78
N GLU A 14 28.60 -19.77 -25.12
CA GLU A 14 27.52 -20.52 -25.78
C GLU A 14 26.58 -19.60 -26.58
N ILE A 15 26.30 -18.39 -26.10
CA ILE A 15 25.56 -17.35 -26.85
C ILE A 15 26.35 -16.93 -28.11
N LYS A 16 27.68 -16.81 -28.02
CA LYS A 16 28.55 -16.52 -29.17
C LYS A 16 28.54 -17.61 -30.24
N ASN A 17 28.25 -18.86 -29.87
CA ASN A 17 28.26 -20.00 -30.78
C ASN A 17 26.88 -20.35 -31.37
N GLY A 18 25.82 -19.63 -31.00
CA GLY A 18 24.49 -19.76 -31.62
C GLY A 18 23.78 -21.11 -31.38
N ASP A 19 24.18 -21.87 -30.37
CA ASP A 19 23.51 -23.13 -30.03
C ASP A 19 22.16 -22.85 -29.36
N GLN A 20 21.08 -23.23 -30.04
CA GLN A 20 19.69 -22.98 -29.62
C GLN A 20 19.42 -23.48 -28.20
N THR A 21 20.02 -24.62 -27.83
CA THR A 21 19.95 -25.22 -26.49
C THR A 21 20.40 -24.26 -25.40
N SER A 22 21.43 -23.46 -25.69
CA SER A 22 22.02 -22.53 -24.73
C SER A 22 21.21 -21.24 -24.58
N LEU A 23 20.57 -20.79 -25.67
CA LEU A 23 19.60 -19.68 -25.62
C LEU A 23 18.34 -20.08 -24.83
N ASP A 24 17.87 -21.32 -24.98
CA ASP A 24 16.73 -21.84 -24.22
C ASP A 24 17.06 -21.96 -22.72
N GLN A 25 18.27 -22.42 -22.37
CA GLN A 25 18.74 -22.44 -20.98
C GLN A 25 18.84 -21.03 -20.38
N LEU A 26 19.36 -20.06 -21.14
CA LEU A 26 19.44 -18.68 -20.68
C LEU A 26 18.05 -18.07 -20.45
N ARG A 27 17.10 -18.34 -21.36
CA ARG A 27 15.71 -17.89 -21.22
C ARG A 27 15.06 -18.49 -19.98
N ALA A 28 15.24 -19.80 -19.75
CA ALA A 28 14.71 -20.48 -18.56
C ALA A 28 15.29 -19.90 -17.25
N LEU A 29 16.60 -19.62 -17.23
CA LEU A 29 17.23 -18.96 -16.07
C LEU A 29 16.69 -17.56 -15.85
N PHE A 30 16.50 -16.77 -16.91
CA PHE A 30 15.94 -15.43 -16.79
C PHE A 30 14.53 -15.45 -16.22
N THR A 31 13.65 -16.31 -16.73
CA THR A 31 12.28 -16.49 -16.20
C THR A 31 12.33 -16.88 -14.72
N LYS A 32 13.15 -17.88 -14.35
CA LYS A 32 13.28 -18.31 -12.95
C LYS A 32 13.75 -17.16 -12.04
N LEU A 33 14.67 -16.32 -12.50
CA LEU A 33 15.14 -15.16 -11.75
C LEU A 33 14.05 -14.11 -11.56
N GLN A 34 13.24 -13.86 -12.59
CA GLN A 34 12.10 -12.94 -12.49
C GLN A 34 11.05 -13.46 -11.51
N ASP A 35 10.70 -14.74 -11.58
CA ASP A 35 9.75 -15.38 -10.67
C ASP A 35 10.26 -15.33 -9.22
N GLN A 36 11.55 -15.62 -9.01
CA GLN A 36 12.16 -15.54 -7.69
C GLN A 36 12.15 -14.12 -7.12
N GLN A 37 12.44 -13.11 -7.95
CA GLN A 37 12.38 -11.70 -7.52
C GLN A 37 10.95 -11.26 -7.22
N ALA A 38 9.96 -11.73 -7.98
CA ALA A 38 8.55 -11.48 -7.71
C ALA A 38 8.15 -12.11 -6.37
N GLN A 39 8.47 -13.39 -6.15
CA GLN A 39 8.14 -14.09 -4.91
C GLN A 39 8.80 -13.45 -3.68
N GLU A 40 10.08 -13.08 -3.76
CA GLU A 40 10.77 -12.40 -2.66
C GLU A 40 10.10 -11.05 -2.33
N ALA A 41 9.63 -10.33 -3.35
CA ALA A 41 8.89 -9.08 -3.14
C ALA A 41 7.52 -9.34 -2.50
N ILE A 42 6.80 -10.37 -2.93
CA ILE A 42 5.50 -10.78 -2.37
C ILE A 42 5.64 -11.11 -0.89
N ASP A 43 6.62 -11.95 -0.53
CA ASP A 43 6.85 -12.37 0.84
C ASP A 43 7.18 -11.17 1.74
N LYS A 44 8.01 -10.25 1.25
CA LYS A 44 8.34 -9.01 1.97
C LYS A 44 7.11 -8.11 2.12
N ALA A 45 6.34 -7.89 1.07
CA ALA A 45 5.16 -7.02 1.10
C ALA A 45 4.07 -7.55 2.05
N LYS A 46 3.88 -8.88 2.08
CA LYS A 46 2.95 -9.56 3.01
C LYS A 46 3.33 -9.41 4.48
N ILE A 47 4.60 -9.19 4.79
CA ILE A 47 5.08 -8.90 6.14
C ILE A 47 5.03 -7.39 6.42
N ALA A 48 5.48 -6.58 5.45
CA ALA A 48 5.64 -5.15 5.59
C ALA A 48 4.30 -4.41 5.72
N LEU A 49 3.27 -4.81 4.98
CA LEU A 49 1.99 -4.13 4.97
C LEU A 49 1.22 -4.28 6.30
N PRO A 50 1.06 -5.49 6.89
CA PRO A 50 0.49 -5.62 8.23
C PRO A 50 1.32 -4.91 9.31
N SER A 51 2.66 -5.01 9.22
CA SER A 51 3.54 -4.32 10.17
C SER A 51 3.34 -2.81 10.12
N TYR A 52 3.17 -2.23 8.92
CA TYR A 52 2.89 -0.81 8.76
C TYR A 52 1.58 -0.39 9.42
N MET A 53 0.51 -1.17 9.20
CA MET A 53 -0.78 -0.95 9.85
C MET A 53 -0.64 -0.97 11.39
N SER A 54 0.07 -1.96 11.95
CA SER A 54 0.30 -2.05 13.39
C SER A 54 1.03 -0.83 13.94
N THR A 55 2.14 -0.42 13.32
CA THR A 55 2.90 0.78 13.75
C THR A 55 2.02 2.02 13.72
N ARG A 56 1.23 2.22 12.66
CA ARG A 56 0.33 3.37 12.56
C ARG A 56 -0.75 3.38 13.63
N LEU A 57 -1.29 2.21 13.98
CA LEU A 57 -2.30 2.09 15.03
C LEU A 57 -1.73 2.35 16.43
N GLU A 58 -0.47 1.98 16.68
CA GLU A 58 0.22 2.29 17.94
C GLU A 58 0.45 3.79 18.12
N GLU A 59 0.70 4.52 17.04
CA GLU A 59 0.89 5.99 17.04
C GLU A 59 -0.42 6.78 17.12
N LEU A 60 -1.58 6.12 16.94
CA LEU A 60 -2.88 6.75 16.80
C LEU A 60 -3.64 6.79 18.14
N ASP A 61 -4.33 7.90 18.43
CA ASP A 61 -5.28 7.95 19.54
C ASP A 61 -6.48 7.04 19.25
N GLN A 62 -6.68 6.02 20.08
CA GLN A 62 -7.68 4.97 19.87
C GLN A 62 -9.01 5.25 20.60
N SER A 63 -9.15 6.41 21.25
CA SER A 63 -10.31 6.77 22.08
C SER A 63 -11.56 7.15 21.28
N GLY A 64 -11.41 7.46 19.99
CA GLY A 64 -12.51 7.90 19.13
C GLY A 64 -13.56 6.81 18.91
N PHE A 65 -14.83 7.18 18.98
CA PHE A 65 -15.97 6.27 18.82
C PHE A 65 -15.98 5.50 17.49
N THR A 66 -15.40 6.07 16.43
CA THR A 66 -15.30 5.48 15.07
C THR A 66 -14.06 4.59 14.88
N PHE A 67 -13.23 4.37 15.91
CA PHE A 67 -12.00 3.58 15.81
C PHE A 67 -12.23 2.14 15.34
N SER A 68 -13.31 1.51 15.81
CA SER A 68 -13.66 0.14 15.39
C SER A 68 -13.96 0.04 13.89
N THR A 69 -14.50 1.09 13.29
CA THR A 69 -14.74 1.18 11.84
C THR A 69 -13.42 1.37 11.09
N LEU A 70 -12.53 2.24 11.58
CA LEU A 70 -11.18 2.40 11.02
C LEU A 70 -10.44 1.05 11.01
N LEU A 71 -10.43 0.32 12.14
CA LEU A 71 -9.77 -0.97 12.23
C LEU A 71 -10.25 -1.96 11.16
N LYS A 72 -11.57 -2.02 10.92
CA LYS A 72 -12.15 -2.89 9.87
C LYS A 72 -11.63 -2.51 8.49
N HIS A 73 -11.64 -1.22 8.14
CA HIS A 73 -11.14 -0.76 6.85
C HIS A 73 -9.66 -1.08 6.65
N LEU A 74 -8.82 -0.84 7.65
CA LEU A 74 -7.40 -1.16 7.57
C LEU A 74 -7.15 -2.67 7.41
N MET A 75 -7.87 -3.52 8.15
CA MET A 75 -7.80 -4.98 7.99
C MET A 75 -8.26 -5.43 6.60
N GLU A 76 -9.31 -4.81 6.05
CA GLU A 76 -9.78 -5.09 4.69
C GLU A 76 -8.72 -4.73 3.65
N VAL A 77 -8.05 -3.58 3.77
CA VAL A 77 -6.94 -3.20 2.87
C VAL A 77 -5.80 -4.21 2.95
N VAL A 78 -5.36 -4.60 4.15
CA VAL A 78 -4.31 -5.64 4.32
C VAL A 78 -4.72 -6.92 3.59
N LYS A 79 -5.96 -7.37 3.80
CA LYS A 79 -6.46 -8.63 3.23
C LYS A 79 -6.58 -8.57 1.71
N GLU A 80 -7.08 -7.48 1.16
CA GLU A 80 -7.24 -7.30 -0.28
C GLU A 80 -5.88 -7.23 -0.98
N TYR A 81 -4.99 -6.38 -0.49
CA TYR A 81 -3.66 -6.23 -1.10
C TYR A 81 -2.78 -7.45 -0.92
N SER A 82 -2.93 -8.20 0.18
CA SER A 82 -2.24 -9.49 0.34
C SER A 82 -2.58 -10.48 -0.78
N LYS A 83 -3.82 -10.45 -1.29
CA LYS A 83 -4.22 -11.27 -2.45
C LYS A 83 -3.67 -10.70 -3.74
N LEU A 84 -3.74 -9.37 -3.92
CA LEU A 84 -3.19 -8.72 -5.12
C LEU A 84 -1.68 -8.93 -5.26
N PHE A 85 -0.95 -9.07 -4.15
CA PHE A 85 0.46 -9.44 -4.18
C PHE A 85 0.68 -10.82 -4.82
N ASP A 86 -0.14 -11.83 -4.47
CA ASP A 86 -0.02 -13.18 -5.03
C ASP A 86 -0.21 -13.21 -6.55
N ASP A 87 -1.04 -12.30 -7.07
CA ASP A 87 -1.34 -12.19 -8.50
C ASP A 87 -0.38 -11.23 -9.25
N ALA A 88 0.60 -10.64 -8.56
CA ALA A 88 1.48 -9.63 -9.15
C ALA A 88 2.50 -10.26 -10.13
N PRO A 89 2.61 -9.76 -11.37
CA PRO A 89 3.41 -10.41 -12.41
C PRO A 89 4.93 -10.23 -12.24
N ASN A 90 5.37 -9.30 -11.39
CA ASN A 90 6.78 -9.02 -11.14
C ASN A 90 6.95 -8.18 -9.87
N ARG A 91 8.20 -8.09 -9.41
CA ARG A 91 8.62 -7.28 -8.27
C ARG A 91 8.12 -5.83 -8.31
N LYS A 92 8.20 -5.15 -9.45
CA LYS A 92 7.81 -3.74 -9.55
C LYS A 92 6.31 -3.57 -9.29
N SER A 93 5.49 -4.46 -9.82
CA SER A 93 4.05 -4.47 -9.55
C SER A 93 3.74 -4.69 -8.08
N VAL A 94 4.49 -5.55 -7.38
CA VAL A 94 4.35 -5.72 -5.92
C VAL A 94 4.68 -4.43 -5.17
N GLU A 95 5.80 -3.78 -5.50
CA GLU A 95 6.23 -2.52 -4.87
C GLU A 95 5.20 -1.39 -5.09
N GLU A 96 4.61 -1.30 -6.27
CA GLU A 96 3.54 -0.33 -6.58
C GLU A 96 2.25 -0.62 -5.80
N LEU A 97 1.85 -1.89 -5.71
CA LEU A 97 0.71 -2.32 -4.90
C LEU A 97 0.93 -2.02 -3.41
N GLU A 98 2.13 -2.28 -2.88
CA GLU A 98 2.46 -2.01 -1.48
C GLU A 98 2.35 -0.52 -1.18
N LYS A 99 2.92 0.32 -2.05
CA LYS A 99 2.83 1.78 -1.93
C LYS A 99 1.37 2.24 -1.92
N LYS A 100 0.56 1.76 -2.86
CA LYS A 100 -0.85 2.12 -2.96
C LYS A 100 -1.65 1.71 -1.72
N ALA A 101 -1.38 0.51 -1.19
CA ALA A 101 -2.02 0.05 0.05
C ALA A 101 -1.73 0.97 1.23
N ARG A 102 -0.46 1.40 1.39
CA ARG A 102 -0.04 2.33 2.44
C ARG A 102 -0.72 3.69 2.29
N GLU A 103 -0.79 4.23 1.07
CA GLU A 103 -1.49 5.50 0.80
C GLU A 103 -2.98 5.44 1.17
N ILE A 104 -3.65 4.33 0.87
CA ILE A 104 -5.07 4.12 1.24
C ILE A 104 -5.22 4.04 2.77
N MET A 105 -4.35 3.31 3.46
CA MET A 105 -4.36 3.24 4.92
C MET A 105 -4.18 4.62 5.56
N ASP A 106 -3.21 5.39 5.08
CA ASP A 106 -2.95 6.75 5.57
C ASP A 106 -4.15 7.68 5.32
N GLY A 107 -4.87 7.48 4.20
CA GLY A 107 -6.14 8.15 3.92
C GLY A 107 -7.18 7.89 5.02
N TYR A 108 -7.45 6.62 5.33
CA TYR A 108 -8.40 6.26 6.39
C TYR A 108 -7.99 6.78 7.77
N ILE A 109 -6.69 6.71 8.10
CA ILE A 109 -6.17 7.25 9.37
C ILE A 109 -6.36 8.76 9.44
N THR A 110 -6.07 9.48 8.36
CA THR A 110 -6.26 10.94 8.28
C THR A 110 -7.72 11.32 8.46
N GLU A 111 -8.64 10.59 7.83
CA GLU A 111 -10.08 10.82 8.00
C GLU A 111 -10.51 10.59 9.45
N TYR A 112 -10.03 9.54 10.09
CA TYR A 112 -10.30 9.28 11.50
C TYR A 112 -9.73 10.35 12.42
N GLN A 113 -8.49 10.80 12.20
CA GLN A 113 -7.86 11.87 12.99
C GLN A 113 -8.66 13.18 12.93
N LYS A 114 -9.27 13.51 11.78
CA LYS A 114 -10.17 14.66 11.66
C LYS A 114 -11.40 14.55 12.57
N THR A 115 -11.86 13.33 12.84
CA THR A 115 -12.99 13.10 13.77
C THR A 115 -12.60 13.22 15.25
N LEU A 116 -11.30 13.12 15.55
CA LEU A 116 -10.75 13.26 16.91
C LEU A 116 -10.47 14.72 17.29
N THR A 117 -10.12 15.57 16.32
CA THR A 117 -9.90 17.00 16.57
C THR A 117 -11.23 17.73 16.78
N PRO A 118 -11.50 18.29 17.97
CA PRO A 118 -12.64 19.16 18.15
C PRO A 118 -12.32 20.52 17.51
N GLY A 119 -12.94 20.81 16.37
CA GLY A 119 -13.07 22.15 15.80
C GLY A 119 -11.77 22.85 15.34
N LEU A 120 -11.49 22.79 14.03
CA LEU A 120 -10.97 23.96 13.32
C LEU A 120 -12.07 24.43 12.36
N GLY A 121 -12.52 25.67 12.55
CA GLY A 121 -13.83 26.14 12.13
C GLY A 121 -14.06 26.27 10.63
N THR A 122 -15.26 25.89 10.22
CA THR A 122 -16.00 26.71 9.25
C THR A 122 -16.57 27.91 10.00
N THR A 123 -15.75 28.96 10.15
CA THR A 123 -16.30 30.30 10.29
C THR A 123 -16.77 30.74 8.91
N ASP A 124 -17.87 31.49 8.87
CA ASP A 124 -18.58 32.09 7.71
C ASP A 124 -19.57 31.15 6.98
N GLU A 125 -20.85 31.45 6.79
CA GLU A 125 -21.59 32.71 6.94
C GLU A 125 -23.11 32.40 6.97
N GLY A 126 -23.89 33.10 7.80
CA GLY A 126 -25.34 33.27 7.61
C GLY A 126 -26.32 32.33 8.34
N ALA A 127 -26.42 32.44 9.67
CA ALA A 127 -27.67 32.11 10.36
C ALA A 127 -28.49 33.40 10.60
N PRO A 128 -29.68 33.58 10.00
CA PRO A 128 -30.54 34.71 10.34
C PRO A 128 -31.09 34.52 11.75
N GLN A 129 -30.90 35.52 12.62
CA GLN A 129 -31.43 35.53 13.98
C GLN A 129 -32.97 35.48 13.96
N PRO A 130 -33.61 34.61 14.78
CA PRO A 130 -35.05 34.58 14.92
C PRO A 130 -35.52 35.81 15.72
N GLY A 131 -36.66 36.37 15.29
CA GLY A 131 -37.18 37.64 15.77
C GLY A 131 -37.40 37.76 17.27
N SER A 132 -37.35 39.00 17.74
CA SER A 132 -37.97 39.43 18.99
C SER A 132 -38.73 40.72 18.70
N GLN A 133 -40.06 40.63 18.75
CA GLN A 133 -41.01 41.75 18.72
C GLN A 133 -40.77 42.70 19.89
N ALA A 134 -41.03 44.00 19.69
CA ALA A 134 -41.71 44.80 20.70
C ALA A 134 -42.43 45.99 20.05
N SER A 135 -43.73 46.06 20.31
CA SER A 135 -44.69 47.08 19.94
C SER A 135 -44.35 48.48 20.45
N GLN A 136 -44.84 49.52 19.78
CA GLN A 136 -45.33 50.71 20.47
C GLN A 136 -46.52 51.32 19.71
N ALA A 137 -47.65 51.39 20.40
CA ALA A 137 -48.80 52.20 20.07
C ALA A 137 -48.63 53.59 20.72
N GLY A 138 -49.11 54.62 20.02
CA GLY A 138 -49.21 56.01 20.47
C GLY A 138 -49.84 56.85 19.37
#